data_AF-A0A9P0L3N9-F1
#
_entry.id   AF-A0A9P0L3N9-F1
#
_cell.length_a   1.000
_cell.length_b   1.000
_cell.length_c   1.000
_cell.angle_alpha   90.00
_cell.angle_beta   90.00
_cell.angle_gamma   90.00
#
_symmetry.space_group_name_H-M   'P 1'
#
loop_
_entity.id
_entity.type
_entity.pdbx_description
1 polymer ?
#
loop_
_entity_poly.entity_id
_entity_poly.type
_entity_poly.pdbx_seq_one_letter_code
_entity_poly.pdbx_strand_id
1 'polypeptide(L)'
;MVSKHCVIHRQALASKTLPQKLCQTLDSAIRILFTLLCEDLVSDHKVLLFHTKVRWPSKSNMLAGLYELKEEVILFLEFKEKHYFLTIFKNDTFQWRLAYLTP
;
A
#
# COMPACT_ATOMS: atom_id res chain seq x y z
N MET A 1 27.87 20.60 -10.74
CA MET A 1 27.22 19.71 -9.75
C MET A 1 25.96 20.37 -9.20
N VAL A 2 24.86 20.35 -9.94
CA VAL A 2 23.56 20.88 -9.48
C VAL A 2 22.55 19.76 -9.70
N SER A 3 22.36 18.86 -8.72
CA SER A 3 21.32 17.81 -8.92
C SER A 3 20.80 17.07 -7.69
N LYS A 4 21.42 17.14 -6.50
CA LYS A 4 20.91 16.37 -5.34
C LYS A 4 20.08 17.20 -4.37
N HIS A 5 20.40 18.48 -4.19
CA HIS A 5 19.73 19.34 -3.22
C HIS A 5 18.29 19.71 -3.64
N CYS A 6 18.04 19.98 -4.94
CA CYS A 6 16.69 20.33 -5.42
C CYS A 6 15.71 19.16 -5.36
N VAL A 7 16.18 17.92 -5.57
CA VAL A 7 15.31 16.73 -5.55
C VAL A 7 14.90 16.39 -4.12
N ILE A 8 15.85 16.39 -3.18
CA ILE A 8 15.57 16.16 -1.77
C ILE A 8 14.72 17.29 -1.19
N HIS A 9 14.99 18.55 -1.55
CA HIS A 9 14.18 19.68 -1.12
C HIS A 9 12.76 19.65 -1.73
N ARG A 10 12.60 19.22 -2.99
CA ARG A 10 11.28 19.00 -3.60
C ARG A 10 10.54 17.83 -2.95
N GLN A 11 11.21 16.72 -2.67
CA GLN A 11 10.61 15.57 -1.97
C GLN A 11 10.21 15.95 -0.54
N ALA A 12 11.06 16.70 0.19
CA ALA A 12 10.76 17.21 1.52
C ALA A 12 9.66 18.28 1.51
N LEU A 13 9.55 19.09 0.45
CA LEU A 13 8.47 20.05 0.29
C LEU A 13 7.17 19.35 -0.09
N ALA A 14 7.21 18.36 -1.00
CA ALA A 14 6.08 17.55 -1.40
C ALA A 14 5.57 16.65 -0.25
N SER A 15 6.44 16.16 0.63
CA SER A 15 6.02 15.45 1.84
C SER A 15 5.39 16.37 2.88
N LYS A 16 5.87 17.62 2.99
CA LYS A 16 5.24 18.67 3.82
C LYS A 16 3.93 19.21 3.23
N THR A 17 3.75 19.11 1.91
CA THR A 17 2.54 19.53 1.18
C THR A 17 1.88 18.34 0.50
N LEU A 18 1.90 17.17 1.16
CA LEU A 18 1.21 16.01 0.63
C LEU A 18 -0.28 16.40 0.57
N PRO A 19 -0.91 16.49 -0.62
CA PRO A 19 -2.30 16.90 -0.72
C PRO A 19 -3.13 16.00 0.20
N GLN A 20 -4.12 16.56 0.88
CA GLN A 20 -4.97 15.81 1.83
C GLN A 20 -5.48 14.48 1.24
N LYS A 21 -5.73 14.47 -0.07
CA LYS A 21 -6.10 13.31 -0.89
C LYS A 21 -5.06 12.18 -0.93
N LEU A 22 -3.76 12.51 -0.93
CA LEU A 22 -2.66 11.54 -0.84
C LEU A 22 -2.47 11.03 0.59
N CYS A 23 -2.64 11.90 1.60
CA CYS A 23 -2.63 11.46 3.00
C CYS A 23 -3.75 10.45 3.29
N GLN A 24 -4.95 10.70 2.78
CA GLN A 24 -6.08 9.77 2.88
C GLN A 24 -5.80 8.45 2.17
N THR A 25 -5.14 8.50 1.00
CA THR A 25 -4.70 7.28 0.31
C THR A 25 -3.67 6.50 1.13
N LEU A 26 -2.69 7.17 1.72
CA LEU A 26 -1.70 6.54 2.60
C LEU A 26 -2.36 5.89 3.82
N ASP A 27 -3.24 6.61 4.53
CA ASP A 27 -3.93 6.09 5.70
C ASP A 27 -4.76 4.84 5.35
N SER A 28 -5.51 4.91 4.25
CA SER A 28 -6.28 3.76 3.77
C SER A 28 -5.38 2.57 3.37
N ALA A 29 -4.25 2.82 2.71
CA ALA A 29 -3.29 1.78 2.34
C ALA A 29 -2.66 1.13 3.59
N ILE A 30 -2.33 1.92 4.62
CA ILE A 30 -1.83 1.42 5.91
C ILE A 30 -2.89 0.57 6.61
N ARG A 31 -4.16 0.98 6.60
CA ARG A 31 -5.26 0.20 7.20
C ARG A 31 -5.51 -1.13 6.47
N ILE A 32 -5.42 -1.14 5.13
CA ILE A 32 -5.49 -2.36 4.33
C ILE A 32 -4.31 -3.28 4.69
N LEU A 33 -3.10 -2.73 4.74
CA LEU A 33 -1.90 -3.48 5.11
C LEU A 33 -1.98 -4.06 6.52
N PHE A 34 -2.49 -3.29 7.48
CA PHE A 34 -2.69 -3.77 8.84
C PHE A 34 -3.78 -4.85 8.89
N THR A 35 -4.82 -4.75 8.07
CA THR A 35 -5.85 -5.81 7.95
C THR A 35 -5.25 -7.10 7.42
N LEU A 36 -4.41 -7.03 6.38
CA LEU A 36 -3.67 -8.17 5.85
C LEU A 36 -2.79 -8.80 6.94
N LEU A 37 -1.95 -7.98 7.59
CA LEU A 37 -1.00 -8.44 8.60
C LEU A 37 -1.66 -8.97 9.89
N CYS A 38 -2.71 -8.33 10.38
CA CYS A 38 -3.38 -8.75 11.62
C CYS A 38 -4.27 -9.95 11.43
N GLU A 39 -4.96 -10.09 10.30
CA GLU A 39 -5.73 -11.30 10.03
C GLU A 39 -4.82 -12.50 9.72
N ASP A 40 -3.63 -12.27 9.18
CA ASP A 40 -2.59 -13.29 9.07
C ASP A 40 -2.02 -13.72 10.43
N LEU A 41 -1.99 -12.80 11.41
CA LEU A 41 -1.54 -13.10 12.78
C LEU A 41 -2.62 -13.82 13.62
N VAL A 42 -3.90 -13.63 13.30
CA VAL A 42 -5.05 -14.23 14.02
C VAL A 42 -5.55 -15.51 13.33
N SER A 43 -5.25 -15.72 12.04
CA SER A 43 -5.60 -16.93 11.32
C SER A 43 -4.53 -18.03 11.52
N ASP A 44 -4.92 -19.16 12.11
CA ASP A 44 -4.12 -20.40 12.15
C ASP A 44 -3.84 -21.00 10.75
N HIS A 45 -4.35 -20.38 9.68
CA HIS A 45 -4.19 -20.82 8.29
C HIS A 45 -3.27 -19.86 7.53
N LYS A 46 -1.98 -19.91 7.88
CA LYS A 46 -0.84 -19.13 7.34
C LYS A 46 -0.52 -19.33 5.85
N VAL A 47 -1.46 -19.78 5.01
CA VAL A 47 -1.08 -20.38 3.72
C VAL A 47 -1.26 -19.45 2.51
N LEU A 48 -2.27 -18.57 2.45
CA LEU A 48 -2.52 -17.84 1.21
C LEU A 48 -1.68 -16.57 1.00
N LEU A 49 -1.52 -15.69 2.00
CA LEU A 49 -0.72 -14.47 1.86
C LEU A 49 0.80 -14.70 1.99
N PHE A 50 1.21 -15.90 2.43
CA PHE A 50 2.61 -16.25 2.69
C PHE A 50 3.18 -17.35 1.77
N HIS A 51 2.43 -17.95 0.84
CA HIS A 51 3.12 -18.61 -0.29
C HIS A 51 3.86 -17.59 -1.18
N THR A 52 3.51 -16.31 -1.05
CA THR A 52 4.26 -15.11 -1.48
C THR A 52 5.26 -14.60 -0.43
N LYS A 53 5.78 -15.46 0.46
CA LYS A 53 6.97 -15.17 1.30
C LYS A 53 8.19 -14.69 0.50
N VAL A 54 8.18 -14.86 -0.81
CA VAL A 54 9.24 -14.43 -1.72
C VAL A 54 9.12 -12.95 -2.13
N ARG A 55 7.98 -12.28 -1.92
CA ARG A 55 7.72 -10.96 -2.57
C ARG A 55 7.30 -9.78 -1.69
N TRP A 56 7.09 -9.93 -0.39
CA TRP A 56 6.99 -8.74 0.47
C TRP A 56 8.38 -8.13 0.62
N PRO A 57 8.70 -6.96 0.02
CA PRO A 57 10.00 -6.35 0.24
C PRO A 57 10.11 -6.02 1.73
N SER A 58 11.32 -6.04 2.27
CA SER A 58 11.60 -5.59 3.63
C SER A 58 10.82 -4.31 3.97
N LYS A 59 10.57 -4.10 5.27
CA LYS A 59 9.92 -2.96 5.95
C LYS A 59 10.03 -1.57 5.29
N SER A 60 11.03 -1.34 4.45
CA SER A 60 11.32 -0.14 3.68
C SER A 60 10.42 0.16 2.47
N ASN A 61 9.54 -0.74 1.98
CA ASN A 61 8.62 -0.34 0.89
C ASN A 61 7.30 -1.14 0.82
N MET A 62 6.53 -1.14 1.91
CA MET A 62 5.26 -1.88 2.00
C MET A 62 4.21 -1.40 0.99
N LEU A 63 4.23 -0.12 0.59
CA LEU A 63 3.29 0.41 -0.42
C LEU A 63 3.57 -0.16 -1.81
N ALA A 64 4.84 -0.34 -2.18
CA ALA A 64 5.19 -0.97 -3.44
C ALA A 64 4.77 -2.45 -3.45
N GLY A 65 4.99 -3.16 -2.33
CA GLY A 65 4.49 -4.52 -2.17
C GLY A 65 2.96 -4.59 -2.31
N LEU A 66 2.22 -3.65 -1.71
CA LEU A 66 0.77 -3.57 -1.82
C LEU A 66 0.31 -3.31 -3.27
N TYR A 67 1.04 -2.48 -4.02
CA TYR A 67 0.72 -2.19 -5.42
C TYR A 67 1.10 -3.35 -6.37
N GLU A 68 2.25 -3.99 -6.15
CA GLU A 68 2.68 -5.15 -6.93
C GLU A 68 1.76 -6.35 -6.76
N LEU A 69 1.23 -6.55 -5.55
CA LEU A 69 0.34 -7.66 -5.20
C LEU A 69 -1.14 -7.27 -5.28
N LYS A 70 -1.50 -6.29 -6.12
CA LYS A 70 -2.85 -5.71 -6.13
C LYS A 70 -3.93 -6.76 -6.44
N GLU A 71 -3.65 -7.72 -7.31
CA GLU A 71 -4.58 -8.81 -7.63
C GLU A 71 -4.79 -9.73 -6.42
N GLU A 72 -3.72 -10.14 -5.73
CA GLU A 72 -3.84 -10.97 -4.52
C GLU A 72 -4.54 -10.23 -3.39
N VAL A 73 -4.27 -8.94 -3.23
CA VAL A 73 -4.94 -8.09 -2.23
C VAL A 73 -6.43 -7.99 -2.53
N ILE A 74 -6.83 -7.82 -3.79
CA ILE A 74 -8.24 -7.82 -4.20
C ILE A 74 -8.91 -9.15 -3.85
N LEU A 75 -8.29 -10.28 -4.22
CA LEU A 75 -8.82 -11.61 -3.93
C LEU A 75 -8.95 -11.86 -2.42
N PHE A 76 -7.96 -11.42 -1.63
CA PHE A 76 -8.01 -11.52 -0.18
C PHE A 76 -9.17 -10.70 0.41
N LEU A 77 -9.32 -9.45 -0.03
CA LEU A 77 -10.37 -8.57 0.47
C LEU A 77 -11.77 -9.08 0.07
N GLU A 78 -11.90 -9.70 -1.10
CA GLU A 78 -13.12 -10.41 -1.51
C GLU A 78 -13.39 -11.63 -0.63
N PHE A 79 -12.40 -12.49 -0.43
CA PHE A 79 -12.51 -13.70 0.38
C PHE A 79 -12.86 -13.41 1.84
N LYS A 80 -12.36 -12.30 2.39
CA LYS A 80 -12.62 -11.84 3.76
C LYS A 80 -13.83 -10.92 3.88
N GLU A 81 -14.60 -10.75 2.80
CA GLU A 81 -15.80 -9.90 2.75
C GLU A 81 -15.54 -8.45 3.20
N LYS A 82 -14.33 -7.94 2.97
CA LYS A 82 -13.90 -6.57 3.31
C LYS A 82 -14.35 -5.58 2.24
N HIS A 83 -15.65 -5.52 1.99
CA HIS A 83 -16.24 -4.74 0.89
C HIS A 83 -15.85 -3.26 0.89
N TYR A 84 -15.69 -2.65 2.07
CA TYR A 84 -15.24 -1.26 2.20
C TYR A 84 -13.83 -1.06 1.62
N PHE A 85 -12.87 -1.91 2.02
CA PHE A 85 -11.50 -1.84 1.53
C PHE A 85 -11.40 -2.25 0.07
N LEU A 86 -12.18 -3.25 -0.36
CA LEU A 86 -12.26 -3.67 -1.75
C LEU A 86 -12.70 -2.52 -2.67
N THR A 87 -13.74 -1.77 -2.27
CA THR A 87 -14.25 -0.63 -3.02
C THR A 87 -13.21 0.48 -3.14
N ILE A 88 -12.47 0.75 -2.07
CA ILE A 88 -11.39 1.74 -2.07
C ILE A 88 -10.24 1.28 -2.95
N PHE A 89 -9.84 0.02 -2.85
CA PHE A 89 -8.65 -0.50 -3.52
C PHE A 89 -8.86 -0.72 -5.04
N LYS A 90 -10.09 -1.01 -5.47
CA LYS A 90 -10.50 -1.05 -6.89
C LYS A 90 -10.69 0.34 -7.51
N ASN A 91 -10.69 1.42 -6.72
CA ASN A 91 -10.84 2.75 -7.26
C ASN A 91 -9.58 3.16 -8.05
N ASP A 92 -9.74 3.46 -9.34
CA ASP A 92 -8.60 3.83 -10.19
C ASP A 92 -7.82 5.02 -9.63
N THR A 93 -8.52 6.04 -9.12
CA THR A 93 -7.86 7.21 -8.50
C THR A 93 -7.05 6.81 -7.28
N PHE A 94 -7.51 5.85 -6.48
CA PHE A 94 -6.75 5.30 -5.38
C PHE A 94 -5.50 4.57 -5.88
N GLN A 95 -5.61 3.73 -6.93
CA GLN A 95 -4.47 3.03 -7.50
C GLN A 95 -3.43 3.98 -8.11
N TRP A 96 -3.85 5.03 -8.81
CA TRP A 96 -2.95 6.05 -9.34
C TRP A 96 -2.20 6.78 -8.22
N ARG A 97 -2.89 7.12 -7.13
CA ARG A 97 -2.27 7.75 -5.96
C ARG A 97 -1.33 6.79 -5.24
N LEU A 98 -1.71 5.52 -5.13
CA LEU A 98 -0.85 4.49 -4.55
C LEU A 98 0.43 4.35 -5.37
N ALA A 99 0.33 4.23 -6.70
CA ALA A 99 1.47 4.18 -7.61
C ALA A 99 2.34 5.46 -7.59
N TYR A 100 1.75 6.62 -7.34
CA TYR A 100 2.51 7.86 -7.15
C TYR A 100 3.30 7.88 -5.82
N LEU A 101 2.80 7.18 -4.80
CA LEU A 101 3.39 7.09 -3.48
C LEU A 101 4.39 5.93 -3.35
N THR A 102 4.43 5.02 -4.32
CA THR A 102 5.47 3.99 -4.42
C THR A 102 6.77 4.61 -4.95
N PRO A 103 7.91 4.43 -4.26
CA PRO A 103 9.24 4.89 -4.69
C PRO A 103 9.68 4.41 -6.07
#